data_AF-A0A7Z0Q158-F1
#
_entry.id   AF-A0A7Z0Q158-F1
#
_cell.length_a   1.000
_cell.length_b   1.000
_cell.length_c   1.000
_cell.angle_alpha   90.00
_cell.angle_beta   90.00
_cell.angle_gamma   90.00
#
_symmetry.space_group_name_H-M   'P 1'
#
loop_
_entity.id
_entity.type
_entity.pdbx_description
1 polymer ?
#
loop_
_entity_poly.entity_id
_entity_poly.type
_entity_poly.pdbx_seq_one_letter_code
_entity_poly.pdbx_strand_id
1 'polypeptide(L)'
;CPWGLSTPDYLAYHDEEWGRPVHGDDALFERLCLEAFQSGLSWLTILRRRAGFRAAFAGFRIAEVAAFTEEDRTRLLADPGIIRNRAKIDATLANAEVLAGWKPGELDELIWSHAPAPRPAPRTLAEVPAVTAESTALAKELKRRGLRFVGPTTAYALLQACGLTNDHLADCALRDG
;
A
#
# COMPACT_ATOMS: atom_id res chain seq x y z
N CYS A 1 0.23 14.83 12.48
CA CYS A 1 0.09 13.69 13.43
C CYS A 1 1.44 13.36 14.10
N PRO A 2 1.49 12.91 15.37
CA PRO A 2 2.76 12.71 16.08
C PRO A 2 3.74 11.74 15.43
N TRP A 3 3.24 10.67 14.79
CA TRP A 3 4.10 9.67 14.13
C TRP A 3 4.90 10.26 12.95
N GLY A 4 4.34 11.25 12.24
CA GLY A 4 4.97 11.91 11.10
C GLY A 4 6.13 12.83 11.50
N LEU A 5 6.20 13.27 12.76
CA LEU A 5 7.19 14.24 13.23
C LEU A 5 8.54 13.62 13.64
N SER A 6 8.69 12.30 13.51
CA SER A 6 9.86 11.60 14.05
C SER A 6 11.13 11.76 13.20
N THR A 7 11.02 11.93 11.88
CA THR A 7 12.15 12.17 10.97
C THR A 7 11.71 13.06 9.79
N PRO A 8 12.64 13.77 9.10
CA PRO A 8 12.30 14.57 7.92
C PRO A 8 11.62 13.76 6.81
N ASP A 9 12.08 12.53 6.54
CA ASP A 9 11.48 11.64 5.53
C ASP A 9 9.99 11.35 5.84
N TYR A 10 9.66 11.14 7.11
CA TYR A 10 8.28 10.90 7.54
C TYR A 10 7.43 12.16 7.53
N LEU A 11 8.00 13.32 7.83
CA LEU A 11 7.28 14.58 7.78
C LEU A 11 6.83 14.87 6.35
N ALA A 12 7.76 14.77 5.38
CA ALA A 12 7.45 14.93 3.97
C ALA A 12 6.39 13.92 3.50
N TYR A 13 6.55 12.63 3.86
CA TYR A 13 5.56 11.61 3.53
C TYR A 13 4.17 11.91 4.14
N HIS A 14 4.12 12.33 5.40
CA HIS A 14 2.88 12.67 6.09
C HIS A 14 2.18 13.87 5.45
N ASP A 15 2.93 14.93 5.11
CA ASP A 15 2.37 16.20 4.62
C ASP A 15 1.99 16.14 3.14
N GLU A 16 2.80 15.43 2.33
CA GLU A 16 2.70 15.46 0.88
C GLU A 16 2.03 14.23 0.28
N GLU A 17 1.93 13.11 1.00
CA GLU A 17 1.42 11.85 0.43
C GLU A 17 0.33 11.17 1.26
N TRP A 18 0.54 11.00 2.56
CA TRP A 18 -0.32 10.15 3.37
C TRP A 18 -1.71 10.77 3.56
N GLY A 19 -2.75 9.98 3.30
CA GLY A 19 -4.14 10.43 3.38
C GLY A 19 -4.61 11.23 2.16
N ARG A 20 -3.74 11.45 1.15
CA ARG A 20 -4.16 12.08 -0.11
C ARG A 20 -4.74 11.03 -1.08
N PRO A 21 -5.81 11.34 -1.83
CA PRO A 21 -6.39 10.44 -2.81
C PRO A 21 -5.36 9.93 -3.82
N VAL A 22 -5.25 8.61 -3.95
CA VAL A 22 -4.47 7.95 -4.99
C VAL A 22 -5.42 7.20 -5.92
N HIS A 23 -5.29 7.46 -7.21
CA HIS A 23 -6.03 6.77 -8.26
C HIS A 23 -5.12 6.11 -9.28
N GLY A 24 -5.65 5.10 -9.95
CA GLY A 24 -5.00 4.35 -11.02
C GLY A 24 -4.39 3.04 -10.55
N ASP A 25 -4.55 2.00 -11.38
CA ASP A 25 -4.21 0.63 -11.01
C ASP A 25 -2.73 0.44 -10.64
N ASP A 26 -1.80 0.95 -11.44
CA ASP A 26 -0.35 0.84 -11.16
C ASP A 26 0.04 1.55 -9.85
N ALA A 27 -0.55 2.73 -9.58
CA ALA A 27 -0.27 3.50 -8.38
C ALA A 27 -0.81 2.80 -7.11
N LEU A 28 -2.01 2.22 -7.21
CA LEU A 28 -2.61 1.43 -6.13
C LEU A 28 -1.91 0.09 -5.95
N PHE A 29 -1.43 -0.54 -7.03
CA PHE A 29 -0.62 -1.75 -6.98
C PHE A 29 0.72 -1.50 -6.30
N GLU A 30 1.42 -0.39 -6.60
CA GLU A 30 2.61 0.03 -5.85
C GLU A 30 2.30 0.10 -4.35
N ARG A 31 1.25 0.83 -3.96
CA ARG A 31 0.94 1.01 -2.54
C ARG A 31 0.59 -0.32 -1.87
N LEU A 32 -0.24 -1.15 -2.50
CA LEU A 32 -0.61 -2.47 -2.01
C LEU A 32 0.62 -3.35 -1.74
N CYS A 33 1.57 -3.38 -2.67
CA CYS A 33 2.82 -4.12 -2.54
C CYS A 33 3.69 -3.58 -1.40
N LEU A 34 3.87 -2.26 -1.30
CA LEU A 34 4.67 -1.66 -0.24
C LEU A 34 4.10 -1.95 1.15
N GLU A 35 2.77 -1.90 1.32
CA GLU A 35 2.10 -2.27 2.59
C GLU A 35 2.28 -3.77 2.89
N ALA A 36 2.24 -4.64 1.89
CA ALA A 36 2.57 -6.06 2.08
C ALA A 36 4.04 -6.26 2.50
N PHE A 37 4.98 -5.49 1.92
CA PHE A 37 6.38 -5.54 2.31
C PHE A 37 6.64 -5.03 3.73
N GLN A 38 5.81 -4.13 4.24
CA GLN A 38 5.91 -3.59 5.60
C GLN A 38 5.72 -4.63 6.71
N SER A 39 4.96 -5.71 6.50
CA SER A 39 4.68 -6.70 7.55
C SER A 39 5.94 -7.19 8.29
N GLY A 40 6.05 -6.87 9.58
CA GLY A 40 7.21 -7.21 10.44
C GLY A 40 8.34 -6.17 10.46
N LEU A 41 8.15 -4.99 9.85
CA LEU A 41 9.11 -3.89 9.78
C LEU A 41 8.42 -2.55 10.10
N SER A 42 9.20 -1.49 10.30
CA SER A 42 8.65 -0.13 10.34
C SER A 42 8.33 0.38 8.92
N TRP A 43 7.30 1.21 8.78
CA TRP A 43 7.01 1.86 7.49
C TRP A 43 8.18 2.73 7.01
N LEU A 44 8.92 3.38 7.92
CA LEU A 44 10.14 4.13 7.59
C LEU A 44 11.19 3.28 6.86
N THR A 45 11.28 1.99 7.18
CA THR A 45 12.17 1.05 6.47
C THR A 45 11.74 0.88 5.01
N ILE A 46 10.43 0.83 4.75
CA ILE A 46 9.88 0.71 3.40
C ILE A 46 10.05 2.03 2.65
N LEU A 47 9.71 3.16 3.29
CA LEU A 47 9.81 4.49 2.70
C LEU A 47 11.24 4.78 2.19
N ARG A 48 12.26 4.52 3.00
CA ARG A 48 13.67 4.70 2.63
C ARG A 48 14.15 3.78 1.51
N ARG A 49 13.45 2.67 1.27
CA ARG A 49 13.76 1.70 0.20
C ARG A 49 12.86 1.87 -1.02
N ARG A 50 11.89 2.80 -1.00
CA ARG A 50 10.87 2.92 -2.04
C ARG A 50 11.44 3.16 -3.43
N ALA A 51 12.49 3.98 -3.55
CA ALA A 51 13.19 4.17 -4.81
C ALA A 51 13.81 2.86 -5.33
N GLY A 52 14.40 2.05 -4.43
CA GLY A 52 14.90 0.71 -4.75
C GLY A 52 13.79 -0.24 -5.19
N PHE A 53 12.65 -0.24 -4.49
CA PHE A 53 11.47 -1.02 -4.90
C PHE A 53 10.97 -0.64 -6.29
N ARG A 54 10.80 0.65 -6.57
CA ARG A 54 10.39 1.12 -7.89
C ARG A 54 11.38 0.68 -8.98
N ALA A 55 12.68 0.82 -8.76
CA ALA A 55 13.67 0.35 -9.73
C ALA A 55 13.59 -1.17 -9.94
N ALA A 56 13.50 -1.94 -8.85
CA ALA A 56 13.49 -3.39 -8.87
C ALA A 56 12.26 -3.98 -9.59
N PHE A 57 11.09 -3.37 -9.37
CA PHE A 57 9.78 -3.79 -9.90
C PHE A 57 9.31 -2.91 -11.07
N ALA A 58 10.22 -2.33 -11.85
CA ALA A 58 9.90 -1.59 -13.09
C ALA A 58 8.82 -0.50 -12.92
N GLY A 59 8.91 0.26 -11.83
CA GLY A 59 7.96 1.31 -11.46
C GLY A 59 6.60 0.79 -11.01
N PHE A 60 6.50 -0.51 -10.68
CA PHE A 60 5.24 -1.21 -10.38
C PHE A 60 4.21 -1.11 -11.52
N ARG A 61 4.66 -1.01 -12.78
CA ARG A 61 3.75 -1.16 -13.91
C ARG A 61 3.27 -2.60 -13.98
N ILE A 62 1.98 -2.84 -13.76
CA ILE A 62 1.40 -4.18 -13.62
C ILE A 62 1.78 -5.06 -14.80
N ALA A 63 1.63 -4.56 -16.03
CA ALA A 63 1.95 -5.30 -17.26
C ALA A 63 3.43 -5.71 -17.35
N GLU A 64 4.35 -4.89 -16.83
CA GLU A 64 5.78 -5.21 -16.87
C GLU A 64 6.16 -6.21 -15.79
N VAL A 65 5.66 -6.02 -14.57
CA VAL A 65 5.91 -6.95 -13.46
C VAL A 65 5.30 -8.32 -13.76
N ALA A 66 4.15 -8.38 -14.41
CA ALA A 66 3.51 -9.62 -14.85
C ALA A 66 4.32 -10.38 -15.92
N ALA A 67 5.23 -9.71 -16.62
CA ALA A 67 6.10 -10.33 -17.63
C ALA A 67 7.44 -10.82 -17.04
N PHE A 68 7.69 -10.58 -15.75
CA PHE A 68 8.94 -11.02 -15.10
C PHE A 68 9.08 -12.54 -15.09
N THR A 69 10.29 -13.01 -15.31
CA THR A 69 10.61 -14.44 -15.39
C THR A 69 11.26 -14.96 -14.10
N GLU A 70 11.69 -16.23 -14.11
CA GLU A 70 12.45 -16.78 -12.98
C GLU A 70 13.84 -16.14 -12.83
N GLU A 71 14.44 -15.65 -13.91
CA GLU A 71 15.66 -14.84 -13.87
C GLU A 71 15.41 -13.53 -13.11
N ASP A 72 14.29 -12.86 -13.35
CA ASP A 72 13.90 -11.66 -12.61
C ASP A 72 13.63 -11.96 -11.14
N ARG A 73 12.92 -13.07 -10.84
CA ARG A 73 12.73 -13.52 -9.46
C ARG A 73 14.09 -13.73 -8.78
N THR A 74 15.04 -14.36 -9.46
CA THR A 74 16.40 -14.60 -8.95
C THR A 74 17.12 -13.28 -8.67
N ARG A 75 17.06 -12.34 -9.62
CA ARG A 75 17.62 -10.98 -9.49
C ARG A 75 17.04 -10.23 -8.29
N LEU A 76 15.72 -10.26 -8.10
CA LEU A 76 15.03 -9.56 -7.02
C LEU A 76 15.47 -10.03 -5.62
N LEU A 77 15.77 -11.32 -5.44
CA LEU A 77 16.24 -11.80 -4.14
C LEU A 77 17.68 -11.41 -3.84
N ALA A 78 18.46 -11.13 -4.87
CA ALA A 78 19.84 -10.70 -4.72
C ALA A 78 19.90 -9.18 -4.50
N ASP A 79 18.88 -8.44 -4.89
CA ASP A 79 18.85 -6.98 -4.89
C ASP A 79 18.90 -6.38 -3.47
N PRO A 80 19.99 -5.68 -3.09
CA PRO A 80 20.12 -5.08 -1.76
C PRO A 80 19.27 -3.81 -1.59
N GLY A 81 18.71 -3.26 -2.67
CA GLY A 81 17.82 -2.10 -2.68
C GLY A 81 16.45 -2.39 -2.07
N ILE A 82 16.02 -3.65 -2.03
CA ILE A 82 14.71 -4.06 -1.51
C ILE A 82 14.80 -4.98 -0.29
N ILE A 83 13.64 -5.30 0.28
CA ILE A 83 13.51 -6.34 1.30
C ILE A 83 13.48 -7.71 0.61
N ARG A 84 14.59 -8.45 0.72
CA ARG A 84 14.82 -9.76 0.09
C ARG A 84 14.04 -10.89 0.79
N ASN A 85 12.71 -10.81 0.73
CA ASN A 85 11.81 -11.83 1.27
C ASN A 85 11.14 -12.58 0.12
N ARG A 86 11.48 -13.86 -0.03
CA ARG A 86 10.95 -14.78 -1.04
C ARG A 86 9.43 -14.69 -1.17
N ALA A 87 8.71 -14.93 -0.09
CA ALA A 87 7.25 -15.04 -0.12
C ALA A 87 6.57 -13.74 -0.55
N LYS A 88 7.09 -12.57 -0.13
CA LYS A 88 6.56 -11.25 -0.51
C LYS A 88 6.89 -10.87 -1.96
N ILE A 89 8.08 -11.24 -2.44
CA ILE A 89 8.46 -11.09 -3.85
C ILE A 89 7.54 -11.96 -4.71
N ASP A 90 7.39 -13.24 -4.37
CA ASP A 90 6.57 -14.18 -5.14
C ASP A 90 5.09 -13.76 -5.14
N ALA A 91 4.60 -13.20 -4.03
CA ALA A 91 3.27 -12.62 -3.95
C ALA A 91 3.11 -11.39 -4.85
N THR A 92 4.11 -10.52 -4.92
CA THR A 92 4.08 -9.32 -5.79
C THR A 92 3.99 -9.72 -7.26
N LEU A 93 4.80 -10.69 -7.69
CA LEU A 93 4.77 -11.20 -9.08
C LEU A 93 3.42 -11.86 -9.39
N ALA A 94 2.94 -12.75 -8.53
CA ALA A 94 1.65 -13.41 -8.71
C ALA A 94 0.47 -12.41 -8.71
N ASN A 95 0.54 -11.35 -7.89
CA ASN A 95 -0.47 -10.30 -7.89
C ASN A 95 -0.47 -9.52 -9.21
N ALA A 96 0.70 -9.19 -9.75
CA ALA A 96 0.81 -8.53 -11.05
C ALA A 96 0.22 -9.40 -12.17
N GLU A 97 0.54 -10.70 -12.21
CA GLU A 97 -0.02 -11.65 -13.18
C GLU A 97 -1.56 -11.69 -13.11
N VAL A 98 -2.13 -11.74 -11.91
CA VAL A 98 -3.60 -11.70 -11.71
C VAL A 98 -4.19 -10.38 -12.21
N LEU A 99 -3.58 -9.25 -11.83
CA LEU A 99 -4.07 -7.93 -12.18
C LEU A 99 -3.91 -7.60 -13.67
N ALA A 100 -2.91 -8.16 -14.35
CA ALA A 100 -2.76 -8.03 -15.80
C ALA A 100 -3.95 -8.63 -16.58
N GLY A 101 -4.70 -9.55 -15.96
CA GLY A 101 -5.93 -10.11 -16.51
C GLY A 101 -7.20 -9.31 -16.21
N TRP A 102 -7.13 -8.26 -15.38
CA TRP A 102 -8.27 -7.41 -15.05
C TRP A 102 -8.47 -6.33 -16.12
N LYS A 103 -9.67 -5.73 -16.14
CA LYS A 103 -9.90 -4.57 -17.01
C LYS A 103 -9.15 -3.35 -16.48
N PRO A 104 -8.63 -2.46 -17.36
CA PRO A 104 -8.07 -1.20 -16.91
C PRO A 104 -9.05 -0.40 -16.05
N GLY A 105 -8.59 0.08 -14.90
CA GLY A 105 -9.36 0.81 -13.89
C GLY A 105 -10.09 -0.09 -12.88
N GLU A 106 -10.13 -1.40 -13.08
CA GLU A 106 -10.92 -2.30 -12.22
C GLU A 106 -10.33 -2.41 -10.81
N LEU A 107 -9.01 -2.28 -10.64
CA LEU A 107 -8.39 -2.27 -9.31
C LEU A 107 -8.72 -0.97 -8.57
N ASP A 108 -8.64 0.17 -9.26
CA ASP A 108 -9.06 1.47 -8.75
C ASP A 108 -10.52 1.46 -8.28
N GLU A 109 -11.43 1.08 -9.17
CA GLU A 109 -12.86 1.00 -8.87
C GLU A 109 -13.14 0.08 -7.69
N LEU A 110 -12.47 -1.09 -7.64
CA LEU A 110 -12.63 -2.02 -6.53
C LEU A 110 -12.18 -1.39 -5.21
N ILE A 111 -10.96 -0.88 -5.13
CA ILE A 111 -10.44 -0.30 -3.88
C ILE A 111 -11.30 0.88 -3.41
N TRP A 112 -11.66 1.78 -4.32
CA TRP A 112 -12.50 2.94 -4.02
C TRP A 112 -13.95 2.60 -3.68
N SER A 113 -14.49 1.49 -4.17
CA SER A 113 -15.81 0.99 -3.74
C SER A 113 -15.86 0.59 -2.26
N HIS A 114 -14.71 0.42 -1.62
CA HIS A 114 -14.58 0.14 -0.19
C HIS A 114 -14.23 1.38 0.65
N ALA A 115 -14.29 2.59 0.09
CA ALA A 115 -14.11 3.81 0.88
C ALA A 115 -15.16 3.90 2.00
N PRO A 116 -14.77 4.02 3.28
CA PRO A 116 -15.71 4.17 4.38
C PRO A 116 -16.48 5.48 4.28
N ALA A 117 -17.67 5.51 4.89
CA ALA A 117 -18.36 6.77 5.15
C ALA A 117 -17.49 7.68 6.05
N PRO A 118 -17.61 9.02 5.93
CA PRO A 118 -16.91 9.94 6.83
C PRO A 118 -17.19 9.63 8.30
N ARG A 119 -16.12 9.59 9.11
CA ARG A 119 -16.18 9.35 10.55
C ARG A 119 -15.65 10.56 11.32
N PRO A 120 -16.05 10.73 12.60
CA PRO A 120 -15.46 11.77 13.46
C PRO A 120 -13.94 11.67 13.51
N ALA A 121 -13.28 12.82 13.62
CA ALA A 121 -11.83 12.89 13.73
C ALA A 121 -11.33 12.18 15.00
N PRO A 122 -10.36 11.25 14.90
CA PRO A 122 -9.72 10.69 16.08
C PRO A 122 -8.96 11.80 16.81
N ARG A 123 -9.10 11.87 18.14
CA ARG A 123 -8.34 12.83 18.95
C ARG A 123 -6.97 12.29 19.34
N THR A 124 -6.85 10.97 19.46
CA THR A 124 -5.62 10.28 19.82
C THR A 124 -5.32 9.12 18.86
N LEU A 125 -4.06 8.71 18.76
CA LEU A 125 -3.69 7.53 17.94
C LEU A 125 -4.33 6.24 18.45
N ALA A 126 -4.71 6.18 19.73
CA ALA A 126 -5.40 5.02 20.31
C ALA A 126 -6.84 4.86 19.79
N GLU A 127 -7.44 5.92 19.23
CA GLU A 127 -8.76 5.89 18.61
C GLU A 127 -8.71 5.40 17.15
N VAL A 128 -7.52 5.33 16.55
CA VAL A 128 -7.34 4.80 15.20
C VAL A 128 -7.29 3.26 15.28
N PRO A 129 -8.25 2.54 14.69
CA PRO A 129 -8.30 1.09 14.81
C PRO A 129 -7.19 0.43 13.98
N ALA A 130 -6.83 -0.82 14.30
CA ALA A 130 -5.88 -1.59 13.49
C ALA A 130 -6.51 -2.19 12.22
N VAL A 131 -7.84 -2.35 12.21
CA VAL A 131 -8.66 -2.90 11.12
C VAL A 131 -10.07 -2.31 11.19
N THR A 132 -10.78 -2.26 10.06
CA THR A 132 -12.20 -1.89 10.00
C THR A 132 -13.04 -2.94 9.28
N ALA A 133 -14.36 -2.74 9.24
CA ALA A 133 -15.25 -3.58 8.46
C ALA A 133 -14.92 -3.48 6.96
N GLU A 134 -14.63 -2.27 6.48
CA GLU A 134 -14.27 -1.97 5.10
C GLU A 134 -12.93 -2.62 4.73
N SER A 135 -11.91 -2.50 5.59
CA SER A 135 -10.61 -3.12 5.31
C SER A 135 -10.69 -4.65 5.32
N THR A 136 -11.54 -5.22 6.18
CA THR A 136 -11.81 -6.65 6.22
C THR A 136 -12.53 -7.11 4.95
N ALA A 137 -13.52 -6.35 4.48
CA ALA A 137 -14.25 -6.63 3.25
C ALA A 137 -13.33 -6.53 2.01
N LEU A 138 -12.53 -5.46 1.91
CA LEU A 138 -11.55 -5.27 0.84
C LEU A 138 -10.54 -6.42 0.82
N ALA A 139 -9.94 -6.75 1.96
CA ALA A 139 -9.00 -7.86 2.07
C ALA A 139 -9.61 -9.20 1.63
N LYS A 140 -10.87 -9.46 2.02
CA LYS A 140 -11.60 -10.67 1.60
C LYS A 140 -11.81 -10.70 0.09
N GLU A 141 -12.19 -9.58 -0.50
CA GLU A 141 -12.49 -9.49 -1.93
C GLU A 141 -11.22 -9.59 -2.79
N LEU A 142 -10.14 -8.89 -2.42
CA LEU A 142 -8.84 -9.02 -3.08
C LEU A 142 -8.32 -10.47 -3.03
N LYS A 143 -8.44 -11.14 -1.86
CA LYS A 143 -8.09 -12.57 -1.75
C LYS A 143 -8.97 -13.47 -2.60
N ARG A 144 -10.29 -13.23 -2.63
CA ARG A 144 -11.24 -13.99 -3.46
C ARG A 144 -10.87 -13.91 -4.93
N ARG A 145 -10.34 -12.76 -5.37
CA ARG A 145 -9.87 -12.53 -6.74
C ARG A 145 -8.41 -12.96 -6.98
N GLY A 146 -7.76 -13.59 -6.01
CA GLY A 146 -6.46 -14.23 -6.17
C GLY A 146 -5.25 -13.44 -5.65
N LEU A 147 -5.45 -12.22 -5.11
CA LEU A 147 -4.34 -11.45 -4.56
C LEU A 147 -3.85 -12.03 -3.22
N ARG A 148 -2.53 -11.96 -3.02
CA ARG A 148 -1.79 -12.53 -1.90
C ARG A 148 -1.18 -11.42 -1.04
N PHE A 149 -0.91 -11.74 0.23
CA PHE A 149 -0.36 -10.80 1.23
C PHE A 149 -1.22 -9.56 1.53
N VAL A 150 -2.53 -9.65 1.31
CA VAL A 150 -3.50 -8.58 1.51
C VAL A 150 -4.41 -8.87 2.72
N GLY A 151 -3.86 -8.82 3.93
CA GLY A 151 -4.63 -8.99 5.17
C GLY A 151 -5.46 -7.74 5.54
N PRO A 152 -6.45 -7.83 6.45
CA PRO A 152 -7.26 -6.67 6.86
C PRO A 152 -6.46 -5.48 7.39
N THR A 153 -5.33 -5.73 8.07
CA THR A 153 -4.41 -4.67 8.53
C THR A 153 -3.69 -4.00 7.36
N THR A 154 -3.15 -4.79 6.42
CA THR A 154 -2.52 -4.28 5.19
C THR A 154 -3.53 -3.47 4.35
N ALA A 155 -4.76 -3.97 4.23
CA ALA A 155 -5.83 -3.27 3.54
C ALA A 155 -6.19 -1.96 4.26
N TYR A 156 -6.20 -1.92 5.60
CA TYR A 156 -6.49 -0.67 6.31
C TYR A 156 -5.37 0.36 6.13
N ALA A 157 -4.11 -0.09 6.22
CA ALA A 157 -2.96 0.76 5.93
C ALA A 157 -3.01 1.34 4.51
N LEU A 158 -3.43 0.54 3.51
CA LEU A 158 -3.69 1.02 2.16
C LEU A 158 -4.79 2.09 2.10
N LEU A 159 -5.92 1.85 2.76
CA LEU A 159 -7.04 2.82 2.80
C LEU A 159 -6.58 4.16 3.40
N GLN A 160 -5.76 4.11 4.44
CA GLN A 160 -5.18 5.30 5.07
C GLN A 160 -4.17 5.99 4.14
N ALA A 161 -3.20 5.25 3.61
CA ALA A 161 -2.12 5.80 2.80
C ALA A 161 -2.61 6.40 1.47
N CYS A 162 -3.70 5.87 0.91
CA CYS A 162 -4.29 6.34 -0.35
C CYS A 162 -5.48 7.30 -0.18
N GLY A 163 -5.75 7.77 1.04
CA GLY A 163 -6.78 8.79 1.29
C GLY A 163 -8.22 8.32 1.19
N LEU A 164 -8.48 7.01 1.22
CA LEU A 164 -9.84 6.48 1.29
C LEU A 164 -10.45 6.67 2.69
N THR A 165 -9.60 6.76 3.72
CA THR A 165 -9.98 7.22 5.06
C THR A 165 -9.09 8.38 5.49
N ASN A 166 -9.69 9.38 6.14
CA ASN A 166 -8.95 10.50 6.71
C ASN A 166 -8.76 10.27 8.22
N ASP A 167 -7.67 9.58 8.54
CA ASP A 167 -7.26 9.25 9.91
C ASP A 167 -6.22 10.24 10.48
N HIS A 168 -6.05 11.40 9.85
CA HIS A 168 -5.34 12.50 10.49
C HIS A 168 -6.05 12.86 11.80
N LEU A 169 -5.30 13.05 12.88
CA LEU A 169 -5.89 13.45 14.16
C LEU A 169 -6.62 14.79 14.05
N ALA A 170 -7.58 15.05 14.94
CA ALA A 170 -8.37 16.27 14.97
C ALA A 170 -7.50 17.55 14.93
N ASP A 171 -6.38 17.55 15.65
CA ASP A 171 -5.45 18.69 15.72
C ASP A 171 -4.32 18.63 14.67
N CYS A 172 -4.42 17.72 13.69
CA CYS A 172 -3.45 17.65 12.61
C CYS A 172 -3.70 18.76 11.58
N ALA A 173 -2.67 19.56 11.29
CA ALA A 173 -2.76 20.63 10.31
C ALA A 173 -3.12 20.17 8.88
N LEU A 174 -2.93 18.88 8.58
CA LEU A 174 -3.15 18.28 7.26
C LEU A 174 -4.53 17.60 7.15
N ARG A 175 -5.37 17.69 8.19
CA ARG A 175 -6.67 17.01 8.18
C ARG A 175 -7.66 17.61 7.18
N ASP A 176 -7.69 18.94 7.08
CA ASP A 176 -8.66 19.68 6.27
C ASP A 176 -8.04 20.26 4.98
N GLY A 177 -6.81 19.85 4.62
CA GLY A 177 -6.02 20.40 3.50
C GLY A 177 -5.68 19.40 2.39
#